data_AF-A0A7J0EFJ9-F1
#
_entry.id   AF-A0A7J0EFJ9-F1
#
_cell.length_a   1.000
_cell.length_b   1.000
_cell.length_c   1.000
_cell.angle_alpha   90.00
_cell.angle_beta   90.00
_cell.angle_gamma   90.00
#
_symmetry.space_group_name_H-M   'P 1'
#
loop_
_entity.id
_entity.type
_entity.pdbx_description
1 polymer ?
#
loop_
_entity_poly.entity_id
_entity_poly.type
_entity_poly.pdbx_seq_one_letter_code
_entity_poly.pdbx_strand_id
1 'polypeptide(L)'
;MATSIASQLQALKSLITTDSQPQKRPFTRPSILFGPKEAADIDLDTLLSLALSGLEVLISTNERFRKYKNDLFSQKSRELDRELMGIEENNQMNVVISSYLRLLSEYFQLPSALKTLEYLVRRYKIHVYNTEDLILCSLPYHDTHIFVRIVQILNTGNSKWKFLEGVKASGAPPPRKVIVQQCIRDVGVLEVLCNYASPKKKFHPSRPVISFCTAVVVEALGSLTTIESGVVKRVLPFILSGLQADAKGSLDHRAGALMIVGLLANKVALAPKLVKSLIQSIAEVARGDAKDYTDLQWFRTSFMALINLVQACTHAIGTEGCITIIDSLSKLQSVEMFPPKAVDILKEIRDLSGILAGLSKDFNIDKFLAVFLESLVEYSRSDDTCHLTLLSIIETVPVKHFVNRIVSKLLYACMRLSQRKNEPMSSESGTWAKQILVSINKSYPSEFLGAIHEFLEDAKVQSKNEGSMFEILCRILDGNLDLSLEVSDSKIWFTLEHPKAEVRRSALSGLNACGILKEKAVDSKVILTAVPVTLYLMLHVHMHICVTCQLFMFWFLEI
;
A
#
# COMPACT_ATOMS: atom_id res chain seq x y z
N MET A 1 -31.38 -19.66 48.57
CA MET A 1 -30.48 -18.67 49.20
C MET A 1 -29.02 -19.14 49.32
N ALA A 2 -28.74 -20.42 49.58
CA ALA A 2 -27.36 -20.95 49.65
C ALA A 2 -26.54 -20.82 48.34
N THR A 3 -27.19 -20.77 47.18
CA THR A 3 -26.55 -20.61 45.85
C THR A 3 -26.05 -19.18 45.58
N SER A 4 -26.74 -18.15 46.11
CA SER A 4 -26.35 -16.75 45.92
C SER A 4 -25.07 -16.41 46.68
N ILE A 5 -24.97 -16.87 47.93
CA ILE A 5 -23.79 -16.68 48.78
C ILE A 5 -22.61 -17.47 48.22
N ALA A 6 -22.84 -18.69 47.73
CA ALA A 6 -21.81 -19.48 47.04
C ALA A 6 -21.29 -18.76 45.78
N SER A 7 -22.17 -18.19 44.96
CA SER A 7 -21.74 -17.40 43.79
C SER A 7 -21.00 -16.12 44.17
N GLN A 8 -21.42 -15.43 45.24
CA GLN A 8 -20.75 -14.22 45.74
C GLN A 8 -19.38 -14.54 46.35
N LEU A 9 -19.25 -15.64 47.10
CA LEU A 9 -17.97 -16.13 47.60
C LEU A 9 -17.05 -16.60 46.48
N GLN A 10 -17.58 -17.22 45.43
CA GLN A 10 -16.79 -17.62 44.27
C GLN A 10 -16.29 -16.41 43.47
N ALA A 11 -17.12 -15.37 43.34
CA ALA A 11 -16.72 -14.09 42.76
C ALA A 11 -15.65 -13.38 43.62
N LEU A 12 -15.83 -13.31 44.94
CA LEU A 12 -14.83 -12.74 45.85
C LEU A 12 -13.53 -13.55 45.87
N LYS A 13 -13.60 -14.89 45.82
CA LYS A 13 -12.43 -15.76 45.72
C LYS A 13 -11.70 -15.62 44.39
N SER A 14 -12.40 -15.24 43.31
CA SER A 14 -11.76 -14.90 42.03
C SER A 14 -11.09 -13.53 42.03
N LEU A 15 -11.51 -12.62 42.93
CA LEU A 15 -10.94 -11.28 43.09
C LEU A 15 -9.77 -11.27 44.09
N ILE A 16 -9.85 -12.10 45.13
CA ILE A 16 -8.81 -12.25 46.13
C ILE A 16 -7.79 -13.27 45.62
N THR A 17 -6.70 -12.77 45.05
CA THR A 17 -5.56 -13.58 44.62
C THR A 17 -4.57 -13.78 45.77
N THR A 18 -5.06 -14.07 46.98
CA THR A 18 -4.17 -14.52 48.06
C THR A 18 -4.04 -16.02 47.98
N ASP A 19 -2.84 -16.52 48.23
CA ASP A 19 -2.47 -17.94 48.28
C ASP A 19 -3.10 -18.67 49.49
N SER A 20 -4.39 -18.41 49.75
CA SER A 20 -5.19 -18.94 50.84
C SER A 20 -5.81 -20.31 50.49
N GLN A 21 -5.15 -21.08 49.63
CA GLN A 21 -5.41 -22.52 49.55
C GLN A 21 -4.48 -23.23 50.52
N PRO A 22 -4.99 -24.11 51.41
CA PRO A 22 -4.13 -24.93 52.24
C PRO A 22 -3.19 -25.71 51.32
N GLN A 23 -1.89 -25.58 51.56
CA GLN A 23 -0.81 -26.26 50.84
C GLN A 23 -1.03 -27.79 50.93
N LYS A 24 -1.81 -28.34 49.99
CA LYS A 24 -2.07 -29.77 49.91
C LYS A 24 -0.75 -30.44 49.54
N ARG A 25 -0.28 -31.37 50.39
CA ARG A 25 0.87 -32.20 50.06
C ARG A 25 0.56 -33.01 48.79
N PRO A 26 1.51 -33.13 47.85
CA PRO A 26 2.88 -32.61 47.91
C PRO A 26 2.96 -31.09 47.68
N PHE A 27 3.88 -30.41 48.37
CA PHE A 27 4.15 -28.99 48.12
C PHE A 27 4.61 -28.83 46.67
N THR A 28 3.88 -28.01 45.92
CA THR A 28 4.21 -27.70 44.54
C THR A 28 4.39 -26.21 44.37
N ARG A 29 5.36 -25.80 43.55
CA ARG A 29 5.53 -24.41 43.15
C ARG A 29 5.43 -24.26 41.63
N PRO A 30 4.88 -23.14 41.13
CA PRO A 30 4.89 -22.85 39.70
C PRO A 30 6.34 -22.65 39.25
N SER A 31 6.70 -23.34 38.17
CA SER A 31 8.03 -23.30 37.57
C SER A 31 7.92 -23.53 36.07
N ILE A 32 8.76 -22.83 35.31
CA ILE A 32 8.94 -23.03 33.87
C ILE A 32 10.07 -24.06 33.64
N LEU A 33 11.12 -24.03 34.47
CA LEU A 33 12.30 -24.87 34.27
C LEU A 33 12.21 -26.25 34.94
N PHE A 34 11.66 -26.32 36.14
CA PHE A 34 11.73 -27.51 37.00
C PHE A 34 10.36 -28.18 37.14
N GLY A 35 10.36 -29.45 37.56
CA GLY A 35 9.11 -30.12 37.93
C GLY A 35 8.46 -29.44 39.15
N PRO A 36 7.14 -29.45 39.32
CA PRO A 36 6.47 -28.74 40.43
C PRO A 36 6.96 -29.13 41.83
N LYS A 37 7.41 -30.39 42.01
CA LYS A 37 7.98 -30.90 43.27
C LYS A 37 9.42 -30.41 43.47
N GLU A 38 10.27 -30.59 42.47
CA GLU A 38 11.66 -30.10 42.49
C GLU A 38 11.72 -28.59 42.70
N ALA A 39 10.81 -27.85 42.06
CA ALA A 39 10.67 -26.41 42.23
C ALA A 39 10.30 -25.99 43.66
N ALA A 40 9.67 -26.86 44.45
CA ALA A 40 9.36 -26.60 45.84
C ALA A 40 10.61 -26.70 46.74
N ASP A 41 11.56 -27.57 46.36
CA ASP A 41 12.79 -27.83 47.12
C ASP A 41 13.89 -26.77 46.85
N ILE A 42 13.85 -26.12 45.68
CA ILE A 42 14.81 -25.08 45.31
C ILE A 42 14.55 -23.79 46.11
N ASP A 43 15.52 -23.37 46.90
CA ASP A 43 15.52 -22.13 47.67
C ASP A 43 15.60 -20.88 46.77
N LEU A 44 15.32 -19.70 47.35
CA LEU A 44 15.35 -18.45 46.60
C LEU A 44 16.77 -17.97 46.28
N ASP A 45 17.79 -18.40 47.03
CA ASP A 45 19.17 -17.93 46.86
C ASP A 45 19.86 -18.67 45.70
N THR A 46 19.64 -19.98 45.62
CA THR A 46 20.01 -20.75 44.42
C THR A 46 19.28 -20.23 43.17
N LEU A 47 18.01 -19.84 43.30
CA LEU A 47 17.28 -19.28 42.17
C LEU A 47 17.81 -17.91 41.73
N LEU A 48 18.11 -17.02 42.67
CA LEU A 48 18.68 -15.71 42.36
C LEU A 48 20.07 -15.85 41.73
N SER A 49 20.93 -16.73 42.25
CA SER A 49 22.26 -16.98 41.66
C SER A 49 22.16 -17.53 40.23
N LEU A 50 21.20 -18.43 39.98
CA LEU A 50 20.90 -18.94 38.64
C LEU A 50 20.45 -17.82 37.68
N ALA A 51 19.57 -16.93 38.16
CA ALA A 51 19.08 -15.80 37.38
C ALA A 51 20.19 -14.77 37.11
N LEU A 52 21.06 -14.49 38.07
CA LEU A 52 22.22 -13.59 37.89
C LEU A 52 23.19 -14.15 36.85
N SER A 53 23.49 -15.45 36.90
CA SER A 53 24.28 -16.13 35.87
C SER A 53 23.64 -16.01 34.48
N GLY A 54 22.33 -16.23 34.37
CA GLY A 54 21.59 -16.05 33.12
C GLY A 54 21.64 -14.59 32.63
N LEU A 55 21.45 -13.64 33.54
CA LEU A 55 21.45 -12.21 33.23
C LEU A 55 22.82 -11.75 32.71
N GLU A 56 23.92 -12.25 33.25
CA GLU A 56 25.26 -11.88 32.78
C GLU A 56 25.51 -12.28 31.33
N VAL A 57 25.04 -13.46 30.92
CA VAL A 57 25.07 -13.91 29.51
C VAL A 57 24.16 -13.06 28.63
N LEU A 58 23.00 -12.63 29.15
CA LEU A 58 22.12 -11.71 28.42
C LEU A 58 22.75 -10.32 28.28
N ILE A 59 23.44 -9.82 29.30
CA ILE A 59 24.16 -8.53 29.28
C ILE A 59 25.30 -8.58 28.27
N SER A 60 26.05 -9.68 28.18
CA SER A 60 27.10 -9.83 27.17
C SER A 60 26.54 -9.88 25.75
N THR A 61 25.30 -10.35 25.57
CA THR A 61 24.61 -10.37 24.28
C THR A 61 24.01 -9.01 23.93
N ASN A 62 23.43 -8.32 24.91
CA ASN A 62 22.80 -7.02 24.74
C ASN A 62 22.91 -6.19 26.03
N GLU A 63 23.67 -5.10 25.98
CA GLU A 63 23.96 -4.26 27.14
C GLU A 63 22.72 -3.62 27.77
N ARG A 64 21.60 -3.52 27.03
CA ARG A 64 20.33 -2.97 27.55
C ARG A 64 19.79 -3.75 28.73
N PHE A 65 20.19 -5.02 28.92
CA PHE A 65 19.83 -5.82 30.09
C PHE A 65 20.50 -5.34 31.38
N ARG A 66 21.62 -4.60 31.30
CA ARG A 66 22.40 -4.16 32.47
C ARG A 66 21.59 -3.32 33.44
N LYS A 67 20.66 -2.49 32.93
CA LYS A 67 19.80 -1.63 33.76
C LYS A 67 18.93 -2.41 34.74
N TYR A 68 18.62 -3.67 34.46
CA TYR A 68 17.77 -4.50 35.32
C TYR A 68 18.56 -5.23 36.41
N LYS A 69 19.90 -5.27 36.34
CA LYS A 69 20.74 -5.95 37.33
C LYS A 69 20.55 -5.36 38.74
N ASN A 70 20.50 -4.04 38.84
CA ASN A 70 20.35 -3.34 40.12
C ASN A 70 18.89 -3.13 40.52
N ASP A 71 17.94 -3.43 39.63
CA ASP A 71 16.51 -3.20 39.82
C ASP A 71 15.82 -4.54 40.14
N LEU A 72 15.57 -5.36 39.11
CA LEU A 72 14.88 -6.64 39.21
C LEU A 72 15.72 -7.78 39.81
N PHE A 73 17.04 -7.76 39.63
CA PHE A 73 17.94 -8.85 40.03
C PHE A 73 18.92 -8.46 41.13
N SER A 74 18.50 -7.55 42.01
CA SER A 74 19.32 -7.10 43.15
C SER A 74 19.18 -8.02 44.36
N GLN A 75 20.14 -7.98 45.28
CA GLN A 75 20.01 -8.71 46.55
C GLN A 75 18.78 -8.26 47.36
N LYS A 76 18.33 -7.01 47.19
CA LYS A 76 17.13 -6.45 47.83
C LYS A 76 15.84 -7.08 47.30
N SER A 77 15.82 -7.55 46.05
CA SER A 77 14.64 -8.20 45.46
C SER A 77 14.24 -9.49 46.20
N ARG A 78 15.14 -10.08 46.99
CA ARG A 78 14.90 -11.26 47.84
C ARG A 78 13.85 -11.05 48.93
N GLU A 79 13.72 -9.82 49.41
CA GLU A 79 12.81 -9.47 50.51
C GLU A 79 11.49 -8.87 50.01
N LEU A 80 11.43 -8.49 48.73
CA LEU A 80 10.24 -7.92 48.08
C LEU A 80 9.08 -8.89 47.92
N ASP A 81 8.00 -8.73 48.68
CA ASP A 81 6.76 -9.48 48.49
C ASP A 81 5.70 -8.58 47.83
N ARG A 82 5.26 -8.93 46.62
CA ARG A 82 4.29 -8.12 45.86
C ARG A 82 2.92 -8.04 46.51
N GLU A 83 2.56 -9.02 47.34
CA GLU A 83 1.30 -9.00 48.07
C GLU A 83 1.29 -7.96 49.20
N LEU A 84 2.47 -7.55 49.66
CA LEU A 84 2.65 -6.54 50.71
C LEU A 84 2.90 -5.12 50.17
N MET A 85 3.05 -4.98 48.85
CA MET A 85 3.31 -3.69 48.20
C MET A 85 2.02 -2.89 47.96
N GLY A 86 2.14 -1.56 47.98
CA GLY A 86 1.06 -0.65 47.58
C GLY A 86 0.64 -0.83 46.11
N ILE A 87 -0.56 -0.39 45.76
CA ILE A 87 -1.11 -0.53 44.40
C ILE A 87 -0.24 0.24 43.39
N GLU A 88 0.17 1.45 43.74
CA GLU A 88 1.00 2.33 42.92
C GLU A 88 2.39 1.73 42.68
N GLU A 89 3.01 1.18 43.73
CA GLU A 89 4.32 0.52 43.64
C GLU A 89 4.25 -0.75 42.79
N ASN A 90 3.18 -1.55 42.95
CA ASN A 90 2.94 -2.72 42.12
C ASN A 90 2.76 -2.35 40.64
N ASN A 91 2.06 -1.25 40.34
CA ASN A 91 1.91 -0.74 38.99
C ASN A 91 3.24 -0.26 38.40
N GLN A 92 4.09 0.42 39.19
CA GLN A 92 5.42 0.81 38.75
C GLN A 92 6.29 -0.42 38.45
N MET A 93 6.22 -1.44 39.31
CA MET A 93 6.91 -2.71 39.09
C MET A 93 6.41 -3.42 37.82
N ASN A 94 5.10 -3.39 37.56
CA ASN A 94 4.53 -3.93 36.32
C ASN A 94 5.17 -3.27 35.08
N VAL A 95 5.32 -1.94 35.07
CA VAL A 95 5.95 -1.23 33.94
C VAL A 95 7.40 -1.68 33.71
N VAL A 96 8.18 -1.88 34.79
CA VAL A 96 9.56 -2.37 34.70
C VAL A 96 9.61 -3.80 34.15
N ILE A 97 8.74 -4.68 34.63
CA ILE A 97 8.65 -6.08 34.19
C ILE A 97 8.19 -6.17 32.74
N SER A 98 7.14 -5.44 32.33
CA SER A 98 6.68 -5.40 30.94
C SER A 98 7.78 -4.91 29.99
N SER A 99 8.58 -3.94 30.45
CA SER A 99 9.76 -3.45 29.73
C SER A 99 10.84 -4.52 29.57
N TYR A 100 11.12 -5.29 30.64
CA TYR A 100 12.05 -6.42 30.59
C TYR A 100 11.57 -7.53 29.65
N LEU A 101 10.30 -7.95 29.78
CA LEU A 101 9.72 -9.02 28.96
C LEU A 101 9.72 -8.67 27.46
N ARG A 102 9.44 -7.41 27.11
CA ARG A 102 9.53 -6.95 25.71
C ARG A 102 10.95 -7.10 25.16
N LEU A 103 11.98 -6.75 25.94
CA LEU A 103 13.37 -6.94 25.54
C LEU A 103 13.76 -8.44 25.49
N LEU A 104 13.24 -9.23 26.43
CA LEU A 104 13.49 -10.67 26.52
C LEU A 104 12.91 -11.44 25.32
N SER A 105 11.84 -10.94 24.68
CA SER A 105 11.15 -11.61 23.57
C SER A 105 12.07 -12.01 22.41
N GLU A 106 13.12 -11.22 22.14
CA GLU A 106 14.12 -11.51 21.10
C GLU A 106 15.02 -12.70 21.46
N TYR A 107 15.27 -12.90 22.76
CA TYR A 107 16.23 -13.87 23.29
C TYR A 107 15.54 -15.03 24.02
N PHE A 108 14.23 -15.16 23.88
CA PHE A 108 13.40 -16.07 24.67
C PHE A 108 13.84 -17.54 24.60
N GLN A 109 14.37 -17.97 23.45
CA GLN A 109 14.88 -19.34 23.25
C GLN A 109 16.21 -19.62 23.96
N LEU A 110 16.93 -18.58 24.42
CA LEU A 110 18.20 -18.79 25.13
C LEU A 110 17.92 -19.39 26.52
N PRO A 111 18.66 -20.44 26.93
CA PRO A 111 18.54 -20.98 28.29
C PRO A 111 18.74 -19.92 29.38
N SER A 112 19.61 -18.95 29.12
CA SER A 112 19.87 -17.79 30.00
C SER A 112 18.64 -16.91 30.23
N ALA A 113 17.79 -16.74 29.20
CA ALA A 113 16.52 -16.03 29.32
C ALA A 113 15.50 -16.79 30.16
N LEU A 114 15.48 -18.12 30.08
CA LEU A 114 14.58 -18.94 30.88
C LEU A 114 14.98 -18.93 32.37
N LYS A 115 16.28 -18.89 32.68
CA LYS A 115 16.79 -18.74 34.05
C LYS A 115 16.32 -17.44 34.70
N THR A 116 16.39 -16.32 33.99
CA THR A 116 15.91 -15.03 34.51
C THR A 116 14.39 -15.01 34.62
N LEU A 117 13.69 -15.59 33.65
CA LEU A 117 12.22 -15.69 33.66
C LEU A 117 11.70 -16.52 34.83
N GLU A 118 12.38 -17.63 35.17
CA GLU A 118 12.05 -18.47 36.32
C GLU A 118 12.06 -17.67 37.63
N TYR A 119 13.08 -16.82 37.83
CA TYR A 119 13.14 -15.93 38.99
C TYR A 119 11.99 -14.93 39.03
N LEU A 120 11.64 -14.33 37.88
CA LEU A 120 10.49 -13.43 37.81
C LEU A 120 9.16 -14.15 38.09
N VAL A 121 9.01 -15.40 37.66
CA VAL A 121 7.81 -16.21 37.95
C VAL A 121 7.69 -16.50 39.43
N ARG A 122 8.77 -16.94 40.08
CA ARG A 122 8.73 -17.37 41.49
C ARG A 122 8.75 -16.20 42.47
N ARG A 123 9.53 -15.15 42.21
CA ARG A 123 9.65 -13.99 43.11
C ARG A 123 8.62 -12.91 42.84
N TYR A 124 8.48 -12.51 41.57
CA TYR A 124 7.59 -11.41 41.18
C TYR A 124 6.19 -11.86 40.78
N LYS A 125 5.89 -13.18 40.85
CA LYS A 125 4.60 -13.76 40.49
C LYS A 125 4.05 -13.21 39.16
N ILE A 126 4.91 -13.08 38.15
CA ILE A 126 4.51 -12.47 36.86
C ILE A 126 3.41 -13.25 36.14
N HIS A 127 3.26 -14.54 36.45
CA HIS A 127 2.16 -15.40 35.99
C HIS A 127 0.80 -15.05 36.62
N VAL A 128 0.77 -14.14 37.61
CA VAL A 128 -0.42 -13.59 38.24
C VAL A 128 -0.62 -12.12 37.84
N TYR A 129 0.42 -11.29 38.04
CA TYR A 129 0.30 -9.83 37.87
C TYR A 129 0.57 -9.33 36.45
N ASN A 130 1.32 -10.09 35.64
CA ASN A 130 1.77 -9.69 34.29
C ASN A 130 1.44 -10.77 33.25
N THR A 131 0.27 -11.40 33.39
CA THR A 131 -0.18 -12.53 32.55
C THR A 131 -0.13 -12.20 31.06
N GLU A 132 -0.69 -11.06 30.65
CA GLU A 132 -0.75 -10.65 29.26
C GLU A 132 0.64 -10.42 28.65
N ASP A 133 1.53 -9.70 29.33
CA ASP A 133 2.88 -9.46 28.81
C ASP A 133 3.70 -10.76 28.75
N LEU A 134 3.50 -11.70 29.67
CA LEU A 134 4.15 -13.00 29.65
C LEU A 134 3.66 -13.87 28.48
N ILE A 135 2.35 -13.87 28.21
CA ILE A 135 1.80 -14.53 27.03
C ILE A 135 2.38 -13.88 25.77
N LEU A 136 2.31 -12.56 25.62
CA LEU A 136 2.77 -11.87 24.42
C LEU A 136 4.28 -12.02 24.16
N CYS A 137 5.09 -12.10 25.22
CA CYS A 137 6.52 -12.37 25.13
C CYS A 137 6.82 -13.79 24.59
N SER A 138 6.03 -14.78 25.00
CA SER A 138 6.24 -16.19 24.67
C SER A 138 5.47 -16.67 23.44
N LEU A 139 4.42 -15.96 23.02
CA LEU A 139 3.51 -16.34 21.93
C LEU A 139 4.18 -16.56 20.57
N PRO A 140 5.22 -15.80 20.16
CA PRO A 140 5.95 -16.11 18.92
C PRO A 140 6.52 -17.53 18.89
N TYR A 141 6.74 -18.13 20.06
CA TYR A 141 7.31 -19.47 20.28
C TYR A 141 6.26 -20.48 20.77
N HIS A 142 5.00 -20.28 20.37
CA HIS A 142 3.84 -21.10 20.75
C HIS A 142 3.99 -22.60 20.48
N ASP A 143 4.84 -22.99 19.53
CA ASP A 143 5.16 -24.37 19.16
C ASP A 143 6.13 -25.07 20.13
N THR A 144 6.71 -24.34 21.09
CA THR A 144 7.70 -24.89 22.02
C THR A 144 7.10 -25.42 23.32
N HIS A 145 7.77 -26.42 23.93
CA HIS A 145 7.37 -26.95 25.24
C HIS A 145 7.43 -25.91 26.36
N ILE A 146 8.32 -24.92 26.25
CA ILE A 146 8.42 -23.83 27.23
C ILE A 146 7.15 -22.99 27.24
N PHE A 147 6.58 -22.68 26.07
CA PHE A 147 5.30 -21.99 25.99
C PHE A 147 4.18 -22.79 26.68
N VAL A 148 4.12 -24.11 26.47
CA VAL A 148 3.15 -24.97 27.17
C VAL A 148 3.30 -24.88 28.68
N ARG A 149 4.53 -24.96 29.22
CA ARG A 149 4.79 -24.84 30.66
C ARG A 149 4.37 -23.47 31.21
N ILE A 150 4.64 -22.39 30.47
CA ILE A 150 4.16 -21.05 30.83
C ILE A 150 2.63 -21.03 30.89
N VAL A 151 1.96 -21.56 29.86
CA VAL A 151 0.50 -21.59 29.84
C VAL A 151 -0.07 -22.41 31.00
N GLN A 152 0.56 -23.52 31.39
CA GLN A 152 0.14 -24.36 32.52
C GLN A 152 0.17 -23.63 33.87
N ILE A 153 1.11 -22.70 34.09
CA ILE A 153 1.20 -21.94 35.34
C ILE A 153 0.32 -20.69 35.37
N LEU A 154 -0.18 -20.23 34.22
CA LEU A 154 -1.04 -19.04 34.13
C LEU A 154 -2.45 -19.33 34.65
N ASN A 155 -3.16 -18.32 35.14
CA ASN A 155 -4.61 -18.39 35.34
C ASN A 155 -5.31 -17.54 34.26
N THR A 156 -5.95 -18.17 33.27
CA THR A 156 -6.54 -17.43 32.14
C THR A 156 -7.96 -16.95 32.41
N GLY A 157 -8.63 -17.48 33.44
CA GLY A 157 -9.97 -17.08 33.88
C GLY A 157 -10.98 -16.91 32.74
N ASN A 158 -11.74 -15.81 32.78
CA ASN A 158 -12.63 -15.37 31.70
C ASN A 158 -12.01 -14.24 30.85
N SER A 159 -10.69 -14.28 30.64
CA SER A 159 -10.02 -13.32 29.77
C SER A 159 -10.09 -13.72 28.29
N LYS A 160 -9.68 -12.81 27.41
CA LYS A 160 -9.46 -13.08 25.96
C LYS A 160 -8.46 -14.22 25.68
N TRP A 161 -7.67 -14.61 26.68
CA TRP A 161 -6.69 -15.70 26.61
C TRP A 161 -7.26 -17.06 27.03
N LYS A 162 -8.55 -17.15 27.34
CA LYS A 162 -9.23 -18.39 27.78
C LYS A 162 -9.09 -19.56 26.80
N PHE A 163 -8.92 -19.29 25.50
CA PHE A 163 -8.69 -20.35 24.51
C PHE A 163 -7.42 -21.18 24.78
N LEU A 164 -6.46 -20.63 25.55
CA LEU A 164 -5.24 -21.34 25.96
C LEU A 164 -5.49 -22.39 27.06
N GLU A 165 -6.67 -22.47 27.67
CA GLU A 165 -7.02 -23.57 28.59
C GLU A 165 -6.94 -24.94 27.89
N GLY A 166 -7.20 -25.01 26.58
CA GLY A 166 -7.00 -26.24 25.80
C GLY A 166 -5.55 -26.73 25.78
N VAL A 167 -4.59 -25.81 25.83
CA VAL A 167 -3.14 -26.12 25.93
C VAL A 167 -2.82 -26.69 27.31
N LYS A 168 -3.41 -26.14 28.37
CA LYS A 168 -3.23 -26.67 29.72
C LYS A 168 -3.74 -28.10 29.86
N ALA A 169 -4.94 -28.36 29.32
CA ALA A 169 -5.57 -29.66 29.41
C ALA A 169 -4.86 -30.73 28.57
N SER A 170 -4.41 -30.36 27.37
CA SER A 170 -3.73 -31.30 26.46
C SER A 170 -2.24 -31.49 26.76
N GLY A 171 -1.57 -30.48 27.35
CA GLY A 171 -0.12 -30.48 27.50
C GLY A 171 0.65 -30.41 26.17
N ALA A 172 -0.04 -30.09 25.07
CA ALA A 172 0.54 -30.01 23.73
C ALA A 172 0.57 -28.55 23.23
N PRO A 173 1.58 -28.14 22.45
CA PRO A 173 1.64 -26.80 21.89
C PRO A 173 0.47 -26.54 20.94
N PRO A 174 -0.17 -25.35 21.00
CA PRO A 174 -1.26 -25.03 20.10
C PRO A 174 -0.74 -24.85 18.66
N PRO A 175 -1.44 -25.33 17.62
CA PRO A 175 -1.09 -24.99 16.25
C PRO A 175 -1.45 -23.53 15.94
N ARG A 176 -0.65 -22.85 15.09
CA ARG A 176 -0.88 -21.44 14.67
C ARG A 176 -2.33 -21.17 14.24
N LYS A 177 -2.95 -22.11 13.55
CA LYS A 177 -4.35 -22.02 13.09
C LYS A 177 -5.32 -21.74 14.25
N VAL A 178 -5.09 -22.28 15.45
CA VAL A 178 -5.96 -22.02 16.62
C VAL A 178 -5.85 -20.56 17.06
N ILE A 179 -4.65 -19.99 17.05
CA ILE A 179 -4.43 -18.57 17.38
C ILE A 179 -5.11 -17.66 16.35
N VAL A 180 -4.98 -18.00 15.06
CA VAL A 180 -5.66 -17.28 13.96
C VAL A 180 -7.19 -17.34 14.12
N GLN A 181 -7.74 -18.53 14.39
CA GLN A 181 -9.17 -18.70 14.62
C GLN A 181 -9.66 -17.92 15.83
N GLN A 182 -8.85 -17.79 16.88
CA GLN A 182 -9.19 -16.94 18.01
C GLN A 182 -9.21 -15.46 17.63
N CYS A 183 -8.26 -14.98 16.81
CA CYS A 183 -8.26 -13.60 16.32
C CYS A 183 -9.49 -13.26 15.47
N ILE A 184 -10.06 -14.27 14.78
CA ILE A 184 -11.31 -14.14 14.02
C ILE A 184 -12.52 -14.07 14.96
N ARG A 185 -12.54 -14.89 16.01
CA ARG A 185 -13.66 -14.96 16.98
C ARG A 185 -13.69 -13.77 17.94
N ASP A 186 -12.53 -13.33 18.40
CA ASP A 186 -12.34 -12.23 19.34
C ASP A 186 -11.35 -11.22 18.77
N VAL A 187 -11.90 -10.15 18.20
CA VAL A 187 -11.14 -9.02 17.62
C VAL A 187 -10.28 -8.32 18.68
N GLY A 188 -10.59 -8.48 19.98
CA GLY A 188 -9.76 -7.97 21.07
C GLY A 188 -8.39 -8.64 21.14
N VAL A 189 -8.28 -9.92 20.77
CA VAL A 189 -6.97 -10.60 20.67
C VAL A 189 -6.17 -10.03 19.49
N LEU A 190 -6.82 -9.82 18.34
CA LEU A 190 -6.20 -9.21 17.16
C LEU A 190 -5.65 -7.82 17.47
N GLU A 191 -6.43 -6.97 18.14
CA GLU A 191 -6.03 -5.63 18.55
C GLU A 191 -4.80 -5.66 19.47
N VAL A 192 -4.75 -6.58 20.42
CA VAL A 192 -3.63 -6.70 21.35
C VAL A 192 -2.35 -7.10 20.61
N LEU A 193 -2.43 -8.03 19.66
CA LEU A 193 -1.28 -8.42 18.84
C LEU A 193 -0.76 -7.26 18.00
N CYS A 194 -1.66 -6.52 17.34
CA CYS A 194 -1.31 -5.30 16.60
C CYS A 194 -0.66 -4.26 17.51
N ASN A 195 -1.22 -4.00 18.69
CA ASN A 195 -0.69 -3.02 19.64
C ASN A 195 0.66 -3.45 20.25
N TYR A 196 0.88 -4.76 20.42
CA TYR A 196 2.13 -5.28 20.97
C TYR A 196 3.26 -5.23 19.95
N ALA A 197 2.96 -5.51 18.68
CA ALA A 197 3.92 -5.48 17.57
C ALA A 197 4.12 -4.07 16.96
N SER A 198 3.34 -3.07 17.37
CA SER A 198 3.55 -1.68 16.94
C SER A 198 4.69 -1.01 17.75
N PRO A 199 5.63 -0.30 17.08
CA PRO A 199 6.68 0.44 17.78
C PRO A 199 6.09 1.57 18.63
N LYS A 200 6.64 1.75 19.83
CA LYS A 200 6.33 2.88 20.73
C LYS A 200 7.62 3.66 21.00
N LYS A 201 7.52 4.95 21.36
CA LYS A 201 8.68 5.85 21.53
C LYS A 201 9.86 5.29 22.35
N LYS A 202 9.61 4.41 23.32
CA LYS A 202 10.63 3.77 24.17
C LYS A 202 10.87 2.28 23.87
N PHE A 203 10.07 1.66 23.00
CA PHE A 203 10.02 0.22 22.83
C PHE A 203 9.93 -0.14 21.35
N HIS A 204 10.96 -0.84 20.88
CA HIS A 204 10.97 -1.47 19.57
C HIS A 204 10.68 -2.96 19.75
N PRO A 205 9.59 -3.48 19.18
CA PRO A 205 9.30 -4.91 19.19
C PRO A 205 10.39 -5.69 18.48
N SER A 206 10.62 -6.92 18.93
CA SER A 206 11.61 -7.81 18.34
C SER A 206 11.14 -8.37 17.00
N ARG A 207 12.07 -8.76 16.14
CA ARG A 207 11.77 -9.37 14.85
C ARG A 207 10.82 -10.58 14.95
N PRO A 208 11.03 -11.56 15.87
CA PRO A 208 10.12 -12.69 16.02
C PRO A 208 8.68 -12.27 16.35
N VAL A 209 8.51 -11.26 17.21
CA VAL A 209 7.19 -10.71 17.55
C VAL A 209 6.51 -10.11 16.33
N ILE A 210 7.24 -9.29 15.57
CA ILE A 210 6.69 -8.61 14.39
C ILE A 210 6.32 -9.61 13.31
N SER A 211 7.23 -10.55 12.98
CA SER A 211 6.98 -11.57 11.97
C SER A 211 5.79 -12.46 12.35
N PHE A 212 5.72 -12.90 13.61
CA PHE A 212 4.62 -13.72 14.09
C PHE A 212 3.28 -12.96 14.06
N CYS A 213 3.23 -11.76 14.66
CA CYS A 213 1.99 -10.97 14.68
C CYS A 213 1.54 -10.62 13.26
N THR A 214 2.46 -10.25 12.37
CA THR A 214 2.14 -9.98 10.96
C THR A 214 1.52 -11.20 10.29
N ALA A 215 2.14 -12.38 10.43
CA ALA A 215 1.63 -13.61 9.84
C ALA A 215 0.22 -13.94 10.35
N VAL A 216 -0.01 -13.85 11.67
CA VAL A 216 -1.32 -14.09 12.28
C VAL A 216 -2.36 -13.08 11.80
N VAL A 217 -2.02 -11.79 11.72
CA VAL A 217 -2.93 -10.74 11.24
C VAL A 217 -3.29 -10.96 9.77
N VAL A 218 -2.31 -11.25 8.92
CA VAL A 218 -2.52 -11.54 7.49
C VAL A 218 -3.40 -12.78 7.30
N GLU A 219 -3.15 -13.85 8.04
CA GLU A 219 -3.97 -15.07 7.96
C GLU A 219 -5.39 -14.86 8.51
N ALA A 220 -5.55 -14.09 9.58
CA ALA A 220 -6.85 -13.78 10.16
C ALA A 220 -7.69 -12.97 9.18
N LEU A 221 -7.15 -11.87 8.64
CA LEU A 221 -7.80 -11.05 7.61
C LEU A 221 -8.02 -11.84 6.30
N GLY A 222 -7.08 -12.74 5.96
CA GLY A 222 -7.14 -13.62 4.81
C GLY A 222 -8.23 -14.69 4.92
N SER A 223 -8.59 -15.09 6.14
CA SER A 223 -9.64 -16.09 6.38
C SER A 223 -11.04 -15.50 6.55
N LEU A 224 -11.15 -14.20 6.84
CA LEU A 224 -12.43 -13.50 6.91
C LEU A 224 -13.06 -13.38 5.53
N THR A 225 -14.34 -13.74 5.43
CA THR A 225 -15.17 -13.60 4.21
C THR A 225 -15.56 -12.14 3.98
N THR A 226 -15.95 -11.45 5.05
CA THR A 226 -16.27 -10.02 5.05
C THR A 226 -15.51 -9.33 6.18
N ILE A 227 -14.73 -8.30 5.87
CA ILE A 227 -13.99 -7.53 6.87
C ILE A 227 -14.79 -6.27 7.20
N GLU A 228 -15.27 -6.19 8.44
CA GLU A 228 -16.02 -5.04 8.93
C GLU A 228 -15.12 -3.81 9.16
N SER A 229 -15.69 -2.62 9.04
CA SER A 229 -14.99 -1.34 9.32
C SER A 229 -14.38 -1.30 10.73
N GLY A 230 -15.01 -1.97 11.70
CA GLY A 230 -14.49 -2.12 13.06
C GLY A 230 -13.10 -2.77 13.11
N VAL A 231 -12.92 -3.87 12.36
CA VAL A 231 -11.64 -4.60 12.29
C VAL A 231 -10.56 -3.73 11.63
N VAL A 232 -10.89 -3.03 10.54
CA VAL A 232 -9.97 -2.12 9.85
C VAL A 232 -9.47 -1.03 10.81
N LYS A 233 -10.35 -0.43 11.63
CA LYS A 233 -9.97 0.59 12.62
C LYS A 233 -9.01 0.07 13.68
N ARG A 234 -9.07 -1.22 14.05
CA ARG A 234 -8.19 -1.84 15.04
C ARG A 234 -6.80 -2.16 14.49
N VAL A 235 -6.71 -2.52 13.20
CA VAL A 235 -5.43 -2.84 12.54
C VAL A 235 -4.74 -1.57 12.01
N LEU A 236 -5.48 -0.51 11.73
CA LEU A 236 -4.96 0.73 11.16
C LEU A 236 -3.78 1.36 11.94
N PRO A 237 -3.77 1.43 13.28
CA PRO A 237 -2.62 1.95 14.02
C PRO A 237 -1.32 1.17 13.75
N PHE A 238 -1.41 -0.16 13.62
CA PHE A 238 -0.26 -1.01 13.28
C PHE A 238 0.27 -0.67 11.88
N ILE A 239 -0.63 -0.55 10.90
CA ILE A 239 -0.27 -0.16 9.52
C ILE A 239 0.39 1.21 9.49
N LEU A 240 -0.26 2.23 10.06
CA LEU A 240 0.25 3.61 10.03
C LEU A 240 1.60 3.73 10.73
N SER A 241 1.82 3.01 11.83
CA SER A 241 3.11 3.00 12.52
C SER A 241 4.23 2.36 11.69
N GLY A 242 3.91 1.42 10.80
CA GLY A 242 4.87 0.78 9.90
C GLY A 242 5.15 1.56 8.62
N LEU A 243 4.26 2.49 8.25
CA LEU A 243 4.40 3.37 7.07
C LEU A 243 4.96 4.76 7.41
N GLN A 244 5.33 5.03 8.66
CA GLN A 244 5.96 6.30 9.03
C GLN A 244 7.41 6.35 8.53
N ALA A 245 7.73 7.38 7.73
CA ALA A 245 9.05 7.59 7.14
C ALA A 245 10.15 7.91 8.17
N ASP A 246 9.80 8.53 9.30
CA ASP A 246 10.76 9.00 10.32
C ASP A 246 11.16 7.93 11.35
N ALA A 247 10.59 6.73 11.26
CA ALA A 247 10.83 5.72 12.27
C ALA A 247 12.04 4.86 11.89
N LYS A 248 12.98 4.74 12.84
CA LYS A 248 13.84 3.57 13.04
C LYS A 248 13.01 2.30 13.30
N GLY A 249 11.97 2.07 12.50
CA GLY A 249 11.16 0.87 12.48
C GLY A 249 11.97 -0.23 11.80
N SER A 250 11.90 -1.43 12.35
CA SER A 250 12.47 -2.62 11.72
C SER A 250 11.87 -2.81 10.33
N LEU A 251 12.69 -3.15 9.34
CA LEU A 251 12.27 -3.47 7.97
C LEU A 251 11.12 -4.49 7.93
N ASP A 252 11.12 -5.45 8.86
CA ASP A 252 10.05 -6.46 9.00
C ASP A 252 8.68 -5.86 9.34
N HIS A 253 8.63 -4.77 10.12
CA HIS A 253 7.38 -4.10 10.51
C HIS A 253 6.77 -3.36 9.32
N ARG A 254 7.63 -2.69 8.56
CA ARG A 254 7.25 -2.05 7.31
C ARG A 254 6.75 -3.07 6.29
N ALA A 255 7.47 -4.18 6.11
CA ALA A 255 7.03 -5.27 5.24
C ALA A 255 5.65 -5.79 5.66
N GLY A 256 5.45 -6.02 6.95
CA GLY A 256 4.16 -6.45 7.47
C GLY A 256 3.03 -5.44 7.26
N ALA A 257 3.29 -4.14 7.42
CA ALA A 257 2.32 -3.10 7.11
C ALA A 257 1.94 -3.09 5.62
N LEU A 258 2.92 -3.20 4.70
CA LEU A 258 2.67 -3.25 3.25
C LEU A 258 1.86 -4.49 2.85
N MET A 259 2.18 -5.66 3.42
CA MET A 259 1.44 -6.91 3.18
C MET A 259 -0.03 -6.79 3.61
N ILE A 260 -0.28 -6.23 4.81
CA ILE A 260 -1.64 -6.02 5.31
C ILE A 260 -2.40 -5.02 4.44
N VAL A 261 -1.76 -3.93 4.00
CA VAL A 261 -2.41 -2.97 3.09
C VAL A 261 -2.79 -3.63 1.77
N GLY A 262 -1.90 -4.41 1.16
CA GLY A 262 -2.20 -5.13 -0.07
C GLY A 262 -3.38 -6.09 0.09
N LEU A 263 -3.46 -6.80 1.22
CA LEU A 263 -4.58 -7.68 1.53
C LEU A 263 -5.89 -6.91 1.74
N LEU A 264 -5.85 -5.80 2.49
CA LEU A 264 -7.04 -4.97 2.76
C LEU A 264 -7.57 -4.32 1.48
N ALA A 265 -6.68 -3.86 0.60
CA ALA A 265 -7.05 -3.25 -0.68
C ALA A 265 -7.86 -4.22 -1.55
N ASN A 266 -7.46 -5.50 -1.58
CA ASN A 266 -8.13 -6.53 -2.38
C ASN A 266 -9.43 -7.06 -1.78
N LYS A 267 -9.62 -6.95 -0.46
CA LYS A 267 -10.76 -7.56 0.25
C LYS A 267 -11.82 -6.59 0.75
N VAL A 268 -11.47 -5.32 0.92
CA VAL A 268 -12.31 -4.36 1.65
C VAL A 268 -12.55 -3.12 0.82
N ALA A 269 -13.80 -2.66 0.84
CA ALA A 269 -14.15 -1.34 0.36
C ALA A 269 -13.63 -0.26 1.33
N LEU A 270 -12.39 0.20 1.12
CA LEU A 270 -11.74 1.24 1.94
C LEU A 270 -12.32 2.62 1.62
N ALA A 271 -12.47 3.46 2.64
CA ALA A 271 -12.94 4.83 2.47
C ALA A 271 -11.93 5.66 1.63
N PRO A 272 -12.37 6.51 0.69
CA PRO A 272 -11.48 7.27 -0.20
C PRO A 272 -10.43 8.12 0.53
N LYS A 273 -10.79 8.70 1.68
CA LYS A 273 -9.85 9.48 2.52
C LYS A 273 -8.71 8.61 3.05
N LEU A 274 -9.02 7.39 3.47
CA LEU A 274 -8.02 6.44 3.97
C LEU A 274 -7.12 5.97 2.83
N VAL A 275 -7.68 5.66 1.67
CA VAL A 275 -6.90 5.29 0.48
C VAL A 275 -5.92 6.39 0.08
N LYS A 276 -6.37 7.65 0.00
CA LYS A 276 -5.49 8.80 -0.30
C LYS A 276 -4.37 8.95 0.73
N SER A 277 -4.67 8.77 2.02
CA SER A 277 -3.66 8.79 3.08
C SER A 277 -2.64 7.66 2.94
N LEU A 278 -3.10 6.44 2.65
CA LEU A 278 -2.23 5.27 2.49
C LEU A 278 -1.33 5.40 1.25
N ILE A 279 -1.88 5.88 0.12
CA ILE A 279 -1.11 6.18 -1.10
C ILE A 279 0.02 7.16 -0.78
N GLN A 280 -0.28 8.24 -0.05
CA GLN A 280 0.73 9.23 0.33
C GLN A 280 1.80 8.61 1.25
N SER A 281 1.41 7.84 2.27
CA SER A 281 2.36 7.20 3.18
C SER A 281 3.25 6.17 2.49
N ILE A 282 2.71 5.34 1.60
CA ILE A 282 3.49 4.34 0.85
C ILE A 282 4.42 5.02 -0.16
N ALA A 283 3.97 6.11 -0.79
CA ALA A 283 4.84 6.89 -1.67
C ALA A 283 6.05 7.45 -0.90
N GLU A 284 5.85 7.98 0.31
CA GLU A 284 6.96 8.44 1.16
C GLU A 284 7.92 7.31 1.53
N VAL A 285 7.39 6.14 1.86
CA VAL A 285 8.20 4.94 2.13
C VAL A 285 9.02 4.55 0.90
N ALA A 286 8.42 4.52 -0.29
CA ALA A 286 9.11 4.20 -1.54
C ALA A 286 10.20 5.24 -1.86
N ARG A 287 9.96 6.53 -1.58
CA ARG A 287 10.97 7.59 -1.73
C ARG A 287 12.14 7.38 -0.77
N GLY A 288 11.88 6.99 0.48
CA GLY A 288 12.92 6.62 1.44
C GLY A 288 13.76 5.44 0.94
N ASP A 289 13.11 4.37 0.51
CA ASP A 289 13.76 3.17 -0.05
C ASP A 289 14.59 3.45 -1.30
N ALA A 290 14.21 4.47 -2.10
CA ALA A 290 14.98 4.89 -3.27
C ALA A 290 16.25 5.67 -2.91
N LYS A 291 16.27 6.35 -1.75
CA LYS A 291 17.44 7.11 -1.26
C LYS A 291 18.45 6.20 -0.56
N ASP A 292 17.96 5.18 0.12
CA ASP A 292 18.77 4.16 0.79
C ASP A 292 19.19 3.09 -0.23
N TYR A 293 20.25 3.35 -1.00
CA TYR A 293 20.81 2.52 -2.10
C TYR A 293 21.12 1.05 -1.76
N THR A 294 20.84 0.59 -0.55
CA THR A 294 21.26 -0.70 -0.02
C THR A 294 20.46 -1.89 -0.57
N ASP A 295 19.24 -1.71 -1.11
CA ASP A 295 18.44 -2.85 -1.62
C ASP A 295 17.31 -2.42 -2.59
N LEU A 296 17.54 -2.56 -3.89
CA LEU A 296 16.54 -2.33 -4.96
C LEU A 296 15.25 -3.16 -4.75
N GLN A 297 15.35 -4.27 -4.03
CA GLN A 297 14.25 -5.19 -3.71
C GLN A 297 13.22 -4.58 -2.75
N TRP A 298 13.64 -3.76 -1.79
CA TRP A 298 12.71 -3.10 -0.87
C TRP A 298 11.91 -2.03 -1.57
N PHE A 299 12.58 -1.21 -2.39
CA PHE A 299 11.92 -0.26 -3.25
C PHE A 299 10.88 -0.95 -4.14
N ARG A 300 11.24 -2.05 -4.81
CA ARG A 300 10.29 -2.84 -5.63
C ARG A 300 9.10 -3.32 -4.81
N THR A 301 9.31 -3.76 -3.57
CA THR A 301 8.23 -4.25 -2.69
C THR A 301 7.26 -3.12 -2.30
N SER A 302 7.79 -1.98 -1.86
CA SER A 302 7.02 -0.78 -1.52
C SER A 302 6.24 -0.24 -2.72
N PHE A 303 6.87 -0.22 -3.89
CA PHE A 303 6.25 0.25 -5.12
C PHE A 303 5.19 -0.72 -5.65
N MET A 304 5.41 -2.04 -5.56
CA MET A 304 4.38 -3.03 -5.90
C MET A 304 3.18 -2.98 -4.95
N ALA A 305 3.40 -2.72 -3.66
CA ALA A 305 2.31 -2.50 -2.72
C ALA A 305 1.48 -1.25 -3.08
N LEU A 306 2.14 -0.17 -3.52
CA LEU A 306 1.47 1.02 -4.04
C LEU A 306 0.63 0.72 -5.29
N ILE A 307 1.22 0.02 -6.25
CA ILE A 307 0.54 -0.42 -7.48
C ILE A 307 -0.70 -1.25 -7.11
N ASN A 308 -0.55 -2.28 -6.29
CA ASN A 308 -1.65 -3.13 -5.86
C ASN A 308 -2.77 -2.35 -5.17
N LEU A 309 -2.43 -1.38 -4.30
CA LEU A 309 -3.42 -0.53 -3.64
C LEU A 309 -4.24 0.26 -4.65
N VAL A 310 -3.59 0.88 -5.64
CA VAL A 310 -4.25 1.69 -6.67
C VAL A 310 -5.06 0.82 -7.64
N GLN A 311 -4.51 -0.33 -8.05
CA GLN A 311 -5.19 -1.27 -8.93
C GLN A 311 -6.45 -1.88 -8.30
N ALA A 312 -6.41 -2.17 -7.01
CA ALA A 312 -7.58 -2.65 -6.27
C ALA A 312 -8.64 -1.56 -6.09
N CYS A 313 -8.23 -0.29 -6.01
CA CYS A 313 -9.13 0.85 -5.87
C CYS A 313 -9.61 1.42 -7.23
N THR A 314 -9.22 0.82 -8.35
CA THR A 314 -9.64 1.24 -9.69
C THR A 314 -10.66 0.27 -10.26
N HIS A 315 -11.76 0.84 -10.77
CA HIS A 315 -12.83 0.10 -11.43
C HIS A 315 -12.29 -0.83 -12.51
N ALA A 316 -12.95 -1.97 -12.72
CA ALA A 316 -12.72 -2.79 -13.90
C ALA A 316 -13.13 -1.98 -15.14
N ILE A 317 -12.13 -1.48 -15.86
CA ILE A 317 -12.34 -0.82 -17.14
C ILE A 317 -12.65 -1.96 -18.13
N GLY A 318 -13.93 -2.20 -18.39
CA GLY A 318 -14.39 -3.16 -19.40
C GLY A 318 -15.43 -4.15 -18.88
N THR A 319 -16.67 -3.69 -18.74
CA THR A 319 -17.91 -4.39 -19.15
C THR A 319 -19.09 -3.49 -18.79
N GLU A 320 -19.52 -2.66 -19.74
CA GLU A 320 -20.85 -2.07 -19.72
C GLU A 320 -21.88 -3.18 -19.95
N GLY A 321 -22.26 -3.92 -18.90
CA GLY A 321 -23.22 -5.00 -19.07
C GLY A 321 -23.27 -6.06 -17.99
N CYS A 322 -23.24 -5.69 -16.71
CA CYS A 322 -23.79 -6.55 -15.64
C CYS A 322 -24.01 -5.70 -14.39
N ILE A 323 -25.24 -5.21 -14.22
CA ILE A 323 -25.68 -4.60 -12.96
C ILE A 323 -25.85 -5.76 -11.97
N THR A 324 -24.79 -6.05 -11.22
CA THR A 324 -24.88 -6.84 -9.98
C THR A 324 -24.42 -5.97 -8.81
N ILE A 325 -24.85 -6.34 -7.61
CA ILE A 325 -24.66 -5.64 -6.33
C ILE A 325 -23.18 -5.27 -6.05
N ILE A 326 -22.23 -5.91 -6.74
CA ILE A 326 -20.78 -5.62 -6.70
C ILE A 326 -20.45 -4.22 -7.26
N ASP A 327 -21.20 -3.72 -8.25
CA ASP A 327 -20.94 -2.43 -8.91
C ASP A 327 -21.28 -1.20 -8.01
N SER A 328 -22.10 -1.41 -6.99
CA SER A 328 -22.45 -0.36 -6.01
C SER A 328 -21.38 -0.21 -4.91
N LEU A 329 -20.61 -1.26 -4.62
CA LEU A 329 -19.53 -1.25 -3.65
C LEU A 329 -18.22 -0.72 -4.27
N SER A 330 -17.96 -1.01 -5.54
CA SER A 330 -16.79 -0.48 -6.29
C SER A 330 -16.90 1.02 -6.59
N LYS A 331 -18.11 1.57 -6.74
CA LYS A 331 -18.36 3.03 -6.88
C LYS A 331 -17.94 3.87 -5.67
N LEU A 332 -17.78 3.27 -4.49
CA LEU A 332 -17.36 3.99 -3.27
C LEU A 332 -15.83 4.13 -3.14
N GLN A 333 -15.05 3.43 -3.99
CA GLN A 333 -13.60 3.31 -3.86
C GLN A 333 -12.78 4.00 -4.95
N SER A 334 -13.41 4.57 -5.98
CA SER A 334 -12.69 5.06 -7.15
C SER A 334 -11.69 6.16 -6.78
N VAL A 335 -10.41 5.83 -6.89
CA VAL A 335 -9.36 6.84 -7.00
C VAL A 335 -9.29 7.23 -8.47
N GLU A 336 -10.02 8.27 -8.83
CA GLU A 336 -9.96 8.84 -10.19
C GLU A 336 -8.67 9.62 -10.42
N MET A 337 -8.02 10.11 -9.35
CA MET A 337 -6.76 10.87 -9.41
C MET A 337 -5.91 10.65 -8.16
N PHE A 338 -4.58 10.61 -8.35
CA PHE A 338 -3.60 10.57 -7.27
C PHE A 338 -3.63 11.85 -6.42
N PRO A 339 -3.31 11.79 -5.11
CA PRO A 339 -3.06 12.98 -4.31
C PRO A 339 -1.86 13.77 -4.86
N PRO A 340 -1.90 15.12 -4.89
CA PRO A 340 -0.82 15.93 -5.45
C PRO A 340 0.52 15.68 -4.73
N LYS A 341 0.48 15.60 -3.39
CA LYS A 341 1.64 15.25 -2.57
C LYS A 341 2.27 13.92 -2.98
N ALA A 342 1.45 12.90 -3.27
CA ALA A 342 1.96 11.59 -3.69
C ALA A 342 2.64 11.68 -5.06
N VAL A 343 2.10 12.49 -5.98
CA VAL A 343 2.70 12.72 -7.30
C VAL A 343 4.04 13.44 -7.16
N ASP A 344 4.13 14.47 -6.33
CA ASP A 344 5.40 15.18 -6.04
C ASP A 344 6.45 14.24 -5.45
N ILE A 345 6.04 13.34 -4.56
CA ILE A 345 6.90 12.31 -3.99
C ILE A 345 7.45 11.36 -5.03
N LEU A 346 6.59 10.89 -5.94
CA LEU A 346 6.98 9.93 -6.97
C LEU A 346 7.92 10.53 -8.01
N LYS A 347 7.82 11.84 -8.31
CA LYS A 347 8.73 12.55 -9.22
C LYS A 347 10.17 12.58 -8.73
N GLU A 348 10.38 12.63 -7.42
CA GLU A 348 11.73 12.66 -6.83
C GLU A 348 12.47 11.33 -6.95
N ILE A 349 11.79 10.24 -7.34
CA ILE A 349 12.39 8.92 -7.51
C ILE A 349 13.21 8.92 -8.80
N ARG A 350 14.50 8.57 -8.69
CA ARG A 350 15.42 8.47 -9.83
C ARG A 350 15.00 7.33 -10.76
N ASP A 351 15.00 7.59 -12.07
CA ASP A 351 14.68 6.61 -13.13
C ASP A 351 13.34 5.87 -12.94
N LEU A 352 12.30 6.60 -12.50
CA LEU A 352 10.94 6.08 -12.39
C LEU A 352 10.46 5.44 -13.72
N SER A 353 10.84 6.03 -14.85
CA SER A 353 10.58 5.56 -16.21
C SER A 353 11.12 4.15 -16.47
N GLY A 354 12.41 3.89 -16.21
CA GLY A 354 13.02 2.59 -16.41
C GLY A 354 12.46 1.53 -15.46
N ILE A 355 12.15 1.92 -14.22
CA ILE A 355 11.51 1.06 -13.22
C ILE A 355 10.12 0.63 -13.69
N LEU A 356 9.28 1.58 -14.13
CA LEU A 356 7.95 1.28 -14.64
C LEU A 356 8.00 0.39 -15.89
N ALA A 357 8.97 0.61 -16.77
CA ALA A 357 9.17 -0.24 -17.94
C ALA A 357 9.57 -1.67 -17.57
N GLY A 358 10.43 -1.85 -16.56
CA GLY A 358 10.76 -3.16 -16.01
C GLY A 358 9.55 -3.86 -15.38
N LEU A 359 8.82 -3.15 -14.53
CA LEU A 359 7.62 -3.71 -13.88
C LEU A 359 6.49 -4.01 -14.86
N SER A 360 6.36 -3.24 -15.94
CA SER A 360 5.37 -3.51 -16.99
C SER A 360 5.64 -4.78 -17.77
N LYS A 361 6.89 -5.25 -17.82
CA LYS A 361 7.25 -6.53 -18.43
C LYS A 361 6.92 -7.70 -17.49
N ASP A 362 7.14 -7.49 -16.19
CA ASP A 362 7.00 -8.53 -15.17
C ASP A 362 5.55 -8.67 -14.66
N PHE A 363 4.77 -7.58 -14.65
CA PHE A 363 3.43 -7.51 -14.05
C PHE A 363 2.46 -6.69 -14.90
N ASN A 364 1.16 -6.99 -14.81
CA ASN A 364 0.12 -6.12 -15.37
C ASN A 364 -0.05 -4.89 -14.46
N ILE A 365 0.44 -3.74 -14.91
CA ILE A 365 0.37 -2.45 -14.19
C ILE A 365 -0.58 -1.44 -14.87
N ASP A 366 -1.41 -1.91 -15.79
CA ASP A 366 -2.18 -1.09 -16.74
C ASP A 366 -3.10 -0.08 -16.06
N LYS A 367 -3.87 -0.53 -15.07
CA LYS A 367 -4.79 0.35 -14.33
C LYS A 367 -4.06 1.41 -13.52
N PHE A 368 -2.89 1.07 -12.96
CA PHE A 368 -2.05 2.03 -12.24
C PHE A 368 -1.51 3.08 -13.20
N LEU A 369 -0.96 2.65 -14.34
CA LEU A 369 -0.45 3.55 -15.38
C LEU A 369 -1.54 4.49 -15.88
N ALA A 370 -2.77 4.00 -16.12
CA ALA A 370 -3.88 4.84 -16.52
C ALA A 370 -4.13 5.97 -15.51
N VAL A 371 -4.31 5.65 -14.23
CA VAL A 371 -4.60 6.68 -13.21
C VAL A 371 -3.41 7.61 -12.96
N PHE A 372 -2.19 7.06 -13.01
CA PHE A 372 -0.98 7.85 -12.81
C PHE A 372 -0.75 8.84 -13.96
N LEU A 373 -0.87 8.39 -15.22
CA LEU A 373 -0.74 9.24 -16.40
C LEU A 373 -1.84 10.29 -16.46
N GLU A 374 -3.09 9.94 -16.14
CA GLU A 374 -4.17 10.92 -16.05
C GLU A 374 -3.93 11.98 -14.97
N SER A 375 -3.35 11.58 -13.84
CA SER A 375 -3.00 12.52 -12.77
C SER A 375 -1.86 13.44 -13.19
N LEU A 376 -0.83 12.91 -13.86
CA LEU A 376 0.26 13.70 -14.41
C LEU A 376 -0.25 14.73 -15.43
N VAL A 377 -1.17 14.35 -16.33
CA VAL A 377 -1.79 15.27 -17.30
C VAL A 377 -2.50 16.43 -16.62
N GLU A 378 -3.27 16.18 -15.55
CA GLU A 378 -3.98 17.24 -14.82
C GLU A 378 -2.99 18.16 -14.08
N TYR A 379 -1.90 17.61 -13.52
CA TYR A 379 -0.89 18.38 -12.79
C TYR A 379 0.17 19.07 -13.67
N SER A 380 0.36 18.61 -14.92
CA SER A 380 1.19 19.27 -15.94
C SER A 380 0.71 20.69 -16.27
N ARG A 381 -0.51 21.04 -15.86
CA ARG A 381 -1.05 22.40 -15.93
C ARG A 381 -0.33 23.38 -14.99
N SER A 382 0.22 22.91 -13.88
CA SER A 382 0.72 23.73 -12.77
C SER A 382 2.19 23.52 -12.43
N ASP A 383 2.79 22.41 -12.87
CA ASP A 383 4.17 22.05 -12.51
C ASP A 383 4.93 21.56 -13.75
N ASP A 384 6.03 22.23 -14.05
CA ASP A 384 6.90 21.90 -15.17
C ASP A 384 7.60 20.54 -15.02
N THR A 385 7.82 20.10 -13.79
CA THR A 385 8.44 18.78 -13.56
C THR A 385 7.51 17.62 -13.93
N CYS A 386 6.19 17.82 -13.82
CA CYS A 386 5.18 16.83 -14.26
C CYS A 386 5.27 16.53 -15.76
N HIS A 387 5.46 17.56 -16.60
CA HIS A 387 5.52 17.36 -18.04
C HIS A 387 6.79 16.59 -18.45
N LEU A 388 7.93 16.86 -17.81
CA LEU A 388 9.19 16.14 -18.08
C LEU A 388 9.12 14.67 -17.68
N THR A 389 8.52 14.36 -16.53
CA THR A 389 8.30 12.97 -16.09
C THR A 389 7.32 12.24 -16.99
N LEU A 390 6.26 12.91 -17.46
CA LEU A 390 5.30 12.32 -18.38
C LEU A 390 5.94 12.02 -19.75
N LEU A 391 6.77 12.93 -20.26
CA LEU A 391 7.53 12.70 -21.50
C LEU A 391 8.48 11.51 -21.37
N SER A 392 9.25 11.41 -20.28
CA SER A 392 10.17 10.29 -20.08
C SER A 392 9.44 8.94 -19.96
N ILE A 393 8.24 8.92 -19.35
CA ILE A 393 7.42 7.70 -19.25
C ILE A 393 6.86 7.30 -20.62
N ILE A 394 6.38 8.24 -21.44
CA ILE A 394 5.86 7.96 -22.78
C ILE A 394 6.93 7.38 -23.70
N GLU A 395 8.18 7.83 -23.55
CA GLU A 395 9.31 7.34 -24.36
C GLU A 395 9.84 5.97 -23.92
N THR A 396 9.65 5.58 -22.65
CA THR A 396 10.27 4.39 -22.06
C THR A 396 9.30 3.23 -21.79
N VAL A 397 8.03 3.52 -21.51
CA VAL A 397 7.00 2.53 -21.15
C VAL A 397 6.11 2.26 -22.38
N PRO A 398 5.69 1.01 -22.63
CA PRO A 398 4.75 0.72 -23.72
C PRO A 398 3.35 1.24 -23.39
N VAL A 399 3.04 2.50 -23.76
CA VAL A 399 1.78 3.20 -23.43
C VAL A 399 0.69 3.03 -24.51
N LYS A 400 0.90 2.15 -25.51
CA LYS A 400 0.06 2.00 -26.72
C LYS A 400 -1.46 1.99 -26.46
N HIS A 401 -1.92 1.31 -25.40
CA HIS A 401 -3.34 1.18 -25.07
C HIS A 401 -3.95 2.37 -24.31
N PHE A 402 -3.13 3.28 -23.78
CA PHE A 402 -3.60 4.44 -23.01
C PHE A 402 -3.59 5.73 -23.82
N VAL A 403 -3.02 5.71 -25.04
CA VAL A 403 -2.91 6.89 -25.91
C VAL A 403 -4.27 7.55 -26.14
N ASN A 404 -5.33 6.78 -26.46
CA ASN A 404 -6.68 7.32 -26.68
C ASN A 404 -7.22 8.10 -25.48
N ARG A 405 -7.00 7.56 -24.28
CA ARG A 405 -7.51 8.13 -23.03
C ARG A 405 -6.71 9.36 -22.59
N ILE A 406 -5.38 9.32 -22.76
CA ILE A 406 -4.48 10.44 -22.47
C ILE A 406 -4.78 11.61 -23.40
N VAL A 407 -4.89 11.35 -24.71
CA VAL A 407 -5.19 12.38 -25.71
C VAL A 407 -6.57 12.97 -25.48
N SER A 408 -7.60 12.14 -25.27
CA SER A 408 -8.95 12.63 -25.00
C SER A 408 -9.01 13.50 -23.74
N LYS A 409 -8.36 13.09 -22.63
CA LYS A 409 -8.31 13.91 -21.41
C LYS A 409 -7.49 15.18 -21.57
N LEU A 410 -6.38 15.16 -22.30
CA LEU A 410 -5.60 16.36 -22.64
C LEU A 410 -6.48 17.35 -23.42
N LEU A 411 -7.20 16.88 -24.43
CA LEU A 411 -8.09 17.72 -25.24
C LEU A 411 -9.26 18.27 -24.41
N TYR A 412 -9.88 17.45 -23.54
CA TYR A 412 -10.88 17.95 -22.58
C TYR A 412 -10.31 18.95 -21.58
N ALA A 413 -9.09 18.76 -21.08
CA ALA A 413 -8.43 19.70 -20.17
C ALA A 413 -8.15 21.05 -20.86
N CYS A 414 -7.71 21.01 -22.13
CA CYS A 414 -7.59 22.17 -23.02
C CYS A 414 -8.96 22.84 -23.23
N MET A 415 -10.03 22.09 -23.44
CA MET A 415 -11.37 22.66 -23.60
C MET A 415 -11.87 23.35 -22.32
N ARG A 416 -11.63 22.77 -21.13
CA ARG A 416 -12.03 23.36 -19.84
C ARG A 416 -11.28 24.67 -19.52
N LEU A 417 -10.08 24.86 -20.06
CA LEU A 417 -9.32 26.12 -19.96
C LEU A 417 -10.07 27.28 -20.63
N SER A 418 -10.71 27.04 -21.78
CA SER A 418 -11.40 28.10 -22.53
C SER A 418 -12.70 28.60 -21.87
N GLN A 419 -13.31 27.77 -21.01
CA GLN A 419 -14.60 28.08 -20.38
C GLN A 419 -14.48 29.00 -19.15
N ARG A 420 -13.31 29.06 -18.48
CA ARG A 420 -13.07 30.04 -17.40
C ARG A 420 -12.68 31.39 -18.01
N LYS A 421 -13.67 32.11 -18.52
CA LYS A 421 -13.56 33.56 -18.80
C LYS A 421 -13.15 34.27 -17.51
N ASN A 422 -11.92 34.82 -17.45
CA ASN A 422 -11.52 36.05 -16.74
C ASN A 422 -10.06 36.13 -16.22
N GLU A 423 -9.11 35.31 -16.67
CA GLU A 423 -7.68 35.64 -16.48
C GLU A 423 -6.94 35.65 -17.83
N PRO A 424 -6.06 36.64 -18.09
CA PRO A 424 -5.34 36.74 -19.35
C PRO A 424 -4.40 35.54 -19.48
N MET A 425 -4.64 34.75 -20.53
CA MET A 425 -3.86 33.56 -20.90
C MET A 425 -2.39 33.94 -21.08
N SER A 426 -1.51 33.53 -20.16
CA SER A 426 -0.08 33.56 -20.42
C SER A 426 0.27 32.53 -21.50
N SER A 427 1.19 32.92 -22.38
CA SER A 427 1.68 32.17 -23.55
C SER A 427 2.25 30.78 -23.22
N GLU A 428 2.54 30.50 -21.95
CA GLU A 428 3.11 29.24 -21.47
C GLU A 428 2.08 28.10 -21.39
N SER A 429 0.79 28.43 -21.33
CA SER A 429 -0.30 27.46 -21.11
C SER A 429 -0.65 26.57 -22.31
N GLY A 430 -0.15 26.85 -23.52
CA GLY A 430 -0.32 26.01 -24.72
C GLY A 430 0.90 25.14 -25.06
N THR A 431 2.09 25.55 -24.59
CA THR A 431 3.37 24.95 -24.97
C THR A 431 3.56 23.55 -24.40
N TRP A 432 3.13 23.31 -23.16
CA TRP A 432 3.23 21.99 -22.51
C TRP A 432 2.35 20.94 -23.23
N ALA A 433 1.11 21.30 -23.61
CA ALA A 433 0.20 20.40 -24.32
C ALA A 433 0.74 20.07 -25.72
N LYS A 434 1.29 21.07 -26.44
CA LYS A 434 1.92 20.88 -27.75
C LYS A 434 3.11 19.93 -27.67
N GLN A 435 3.99 20.08 -26.68
CA GLN A 435 5.16 19.20 -26.52
C GLN A 435 4.77 17.75 -26.23
N ILE A 436 3.76 17.52 -25.38
CA ILE A 436 3.26 16.18 -25.06
C ILE A 436 2.64 15.52 -26.30
N LEU A 437 1.79 16.24 -27.05
CA LEU A 437 1.16 15.72 -28.26
C LEU A 437 2.19 15.41 -29.36
N VAL A 438 3.23 16.25 -29.50
CA VAL A 438 4.33 16.01 -30.45
C VAL A 438 5.12 14.75 -30.08
N SER A 439 5.42 14.53 -28.80
CA SER A 439 6.14 13.33 -28.35
C SER A 439 5.30 12.05 -28.45
N ILE A 440 3.99 12.14 -28.21
CA ILE A 440 3.06 11.02 -28.46
C ILE A 440 2.98 10.69 -29.94
N ASN A 441 2.86 11.70 -30.82
CA ASN A 441 2.84 11.49 -32.27
C ASN A 441 4.14 10.87 -32.80
N LYS A 442 5.29 11.23 -32.23
CA LYS A 442 6.58 10.63 -32.57
C LYS A 442 6.70 9.16 -32.18
N SER A 443 6.10 8.78 -31.06
CA SER A 443 6.26 7.44 -30.47
C SER A 443 5.15 6.47 -30.88
N TYR A 444 3.93 6.96 -31.11
CA TYR A 444 2.73 6.17 -31.41
C TYR A 444 1.79 6.90 -32.40
N PRO A 445 2.18 7.04 -33.68
CA PRO A 445 1.43 7.84 -34.66
C PRO A 445 0.05 7.26 -34.99
N SER A 446 -0.09 5.94 -35.13
CA SER A 446 -1.35 5.29 -35.50
C SER A 446 -2.43 5.40 -34.43
N GLU A 447 -2.05 5.20 -33.17
CA GLU A 447 -2.94 5.23 -32.01
C GLU A 447 -3.31 6.67 -31.65
N PHE A 448 -2.39 7.61 -31.82
CA PHE A 448 -2.66 9.04 -31.70
C PHE A 448 -3.71 9.51 -32.70
N LEU A 449 -3.61 9.08 -33.97
CA LEU A 449 -4.57 9.43 -35.00
C LEU A 449 -5.95 8.79 -34.73
N GLY A 450 -5.97 7.53 -34.26
CA GLY A 450 -7.20 6.86 -33.83
C GLY A 450 -7.88 7.58 -32.66
N ALA A 451 -7.10 8.01 -31.67
CA ALA A 451 -7.58 8.77 -30.50
C ALA A 451 -8.28 10.09 -30.87
N ILE A 452 -7.69 10.83 -31.81
CA ILE A 452 -8.25 12.11 -32.28
C ILE A 452 -9.54 11.87 -33.05
N HIS A 453 -9.58 10.84 -33.90
CA HIS A 453 -10.79 10.46 -34.62
C HIS A 453 -11.93 10.08 -33.66
N GLU A 454 -11.64 9.25 -32.65
CA GLU A 454 -12.61 8.83 -31.63
C GLU A 454 -13.10 10.03 -30.80
N PHE A 455 -12.21 10.93 -30.38
CA PHE A 455 -12.57 12.16 -29.68
C PHE A 455 -13.45 13.10 -30.52
N LEU A 456 -13.14 13.25 -31.82
CA LEU A 456 -13.92 14.07 -32.74
C LEU A 456 -15.31 13.46 -33.03
N GLU A 457 -15.42 12.12 -33.02
CA GLU A 457 -16.70 11.43 -33.10
C GLU A 457 -17.53 11.56 -31.81
N ASP A 458 -16.92 11.46 -30.62
CA ASP A 458 -17.60 11.65 -29.34
C ASP A 458 -18.03 13.10 -29.08
N ALA A 459 -17.22 14.09 -29.48
CA ALA A 459 -17.55 15.52 -29.38
C ALA A 459 -18.78 15.89 -30.22
N LYS A 460 -19.03 15.14 -31.29
CA LYS A 460 -20.21 15.26 -32.16
C LYS A 460 -21.49 14.75 -31.49
N VAL A 461 -21.38 13.79 -30.55
CA VAL A 461 -22.51 13.25 -29.78
C VAL A 461 -22.95 14.20 -28.66
N GLN A 462 -22.04 14.98 -28.07
CA GLN A 462 -22.35 15.83 -26.91
C GLN A 462 -22.75 17.29 -27.20
N SER A 463 -22.47 17.86 -28.38
CA SER A 463 -22.92 19.23 -28.66
C SER A 463 -23.23 19.49 -30.14
N LYS A 464 -24.26 20.30 -30.39
CA LYS A 464 -24.66 20.79 -31.73
C LYS A 464 -23.69 21.83 -32.34
N ASN A 465 -22.51 22.10 -31.77
CA ASN A 465 -21.65 23.23 -32.15
C ASN A 465 -20.19 22.85 -32.43
N GLU A 466 -19.96 21.93 -33.39
CA GLU A 466 -18.64 21.42 -33.84
C GLU A 466 -17.60 22.54 -34.12
N GLY A 467 -18.01 23.66 -34.73
CA GLY A 467 -17.09 24.73 -35.16
C GLY A 467 -16.39 25.47 -34.01
N SER A 468 -17.07 25.64 -32.87
CA SER A 468 -16.53 26.37 -31.72
C SER A 468 -15.45 25.58 -30.97
N MET A 469 -15.59 24.25 -30.89
CA MET A 469 -14.58 23.39 -30.23
C MET A 469 -13.31 23.30 -31.06
N PHE A 470 -13.45 23.20 -32.38
CA PHE A 470 -12.34 23.13 -33.32
C PHE A 470 -11.50 24.41 -33.29
N GLU A 471 -12.15 25.58 -33.31
CA GLU A 471 -11.45 26.86 -33.18
C GLU A 471 -10.75 27.03 -31.83
N ILE A 472 -11.34 26.54 -30.74
CA ILE A 472 -10.76 26.61 -29.39
C ILE A 472 -9.51 25.71 -29.29
N LEU A 473 -9.56 24.49 -29.82
CA LEU A 473 -8.40 23.58 -29.84
C LEU A 473 -7.26 24.12 -30.70
N CYS A 474 -7.57 24.72 -31.85
CA CYS A 474 -6.56 25.34 -32.71
C CYS A 474 -5.89 26.53 -32.01
N ARG A 475 -6.67 27.40 -31.33
CA ARG A 475 -6.11 28.53 -30.56
C ARG A 475 -5.16 28.10 -29.44
N ILE A 476 -5.40 26.95 -28.82
CA ILE A 476 -4.60 26.43 -27.70
C ILE A 476 -3.29 25.80 -28.18
N LEU A 477 -3.30 25.05 -29.29
CA LEU A 477 -2.09 24.39 -29.82
C LEU A 477 -1.19 25.29 -30.64
N ASP A 478 -1.76 26.33 -31.26
CA ASP A 478 -0.97 27.33 -32.00
C ASP A 478 -0.47 28.45 -31.10
N GLY A 479 -0.88 28.47 -29.82
CA GLY A 479 -0.38 29.39 -28.80
C GLY A 479 -0.49 30.86 -29.22
N ASN A 480 -1.72 31.40 -29.24
CA ASN A 480 -1.99 32.81 -29.61
C ASN A 480 -1.06 33.36 -30.70
N LEU A 481 -0.92 32.65 -31.82
CA LEU A 481 -0.45 33.29 -33.04
C LEU A 481 -1.52 34.30 -33.44
N ASP A 482 -1.20 35.57 -33.24
CA ASP A 482 -2.03 36.72 -33.59
C ASP A 482 -2.67 36.56 -34.98
N LEU A 483 -3.88 37.12 -35.07
CA LEU A 483 -4.85 37.18 -36.17
C LEU A 483 -4.34 37.59 -37.59
N SER A 484 -3.15 37.17 -38.01
CA SER A 484 -2.50 37.65 -39.24
C SER A 484 -1.95 36.57 -40.19
N LEU A 485 -2.01 35.28 -39.83
CA LEU A 485 -1.79 34.19 -40.79
C LEU A 485 -3.06 33.34 -40.89
N GLU A 486 -3.69 33.36 -42.07
CA GLU A 486 -4.98 32.68 -42.35
C GLU A 486 -4.93 31.15 -42.20
N VAL A 487 -3.77 30.56 -41.95
CA VAL A 487 -3.60 29.11 -41.86
C VAL A 487 -2.65 28.77 -40.71
N SER A 488 -3.24 28.33 -39.60
CA SER A 488 -2.53 27.81 -38.43
C SER A 488 -2.16 26.34 -38.67
N ASP A 489 -0.94 25.90 -38.34
CA ASP A 489 -0.46 24.52 -38.58
C ASP A 489 -1.36 23.47 -37.90
N SER A 490 -1.88 23.75 -36.70
CA SER A 490 -2.81 22.84 -36.02
C SER A 490 -4.18 22.81 -36.70
N LYS A 491 -4.63 23.92 -37.28
CA LYS A 491 -5.86 24.00 -38.08
C LYS A 491 -5.73 23.12 -39.31
N ILE A 492 -4.62 23.17 -40.05
CA ILE A 492 -4.38 22.26 -41.18
C ILE A 492 -4.41 20.80 -40.70
N TRP A 493 -3.65 20.49 -39.64
CA TRP A 493 -3.51 19.14 -39.11
C TRP A 493 -4.86 18.54 -38.70
N PHE A 494 -5.64 19.23 -37.86
CA PHE A 494 -6.95 18.74 -37.44
C PHE A 494 -7.99 18.70 -38.57
N THR A 495 -7.90 19.58 -39.58
CA THR A 495 -8.84 19.55 -40.71
C THR A 495 -8.53 18.40 -41.67
N LEU A 496 -7.25 18.01 -41.79
CA LEU A 496 -6.80 16.84 -42.55
C LEU A 496 -7.11 15.52 -41.84
N GLU A 497 -7.08 15.49 -40.51
CA GLU A 497 -7.42 14.33 -39.68
C GLU A 497 -8.90 14.29 -39.26
N HIS A 498 -9.75 15.10 -39.88
CA HIS A 498 -11.16 15.17 -39.53
C HIS A 498 -11.94 13.93 -40.05
N PRO A 499 -12.87 13.31 -39.29
CA PRO A 499 -13.54 12.07 -39.68
C PRO A 499 -14.39 12.19 -40.96
N LYS A 500 -14.99 13.37 -41.23
CA LYS A 500 -15.72 13.65 -42.47
C LYS A 500 -14.77 13.85 -43.65
N ALA A 501 -14.90 13.02 -44.69
CA ALA A 501 -14.09 13.09 -45.92
C ALA A 501 -14.22 14.43 -46.67
N GLU A 502 -15.37 15.09 -46.56
CA GLU A 502 -15.64 16.39 -47.18
C GLU A 502 -14.79 17.51 -46.56
N VAL A 503 -14.63 17.49 -45.23
CA VAL A 503 -13.81 18.46 -44.49
C VAL A 503 -12.32 18.28 -44.83
N ARG A 504 -11.86 17.02 -44.96
CA ARG A 504 -10.49 16.72 -45.42
C ARG A 504 -10.23 17.21 -46.84
N ARG A 505 -11.22 17.04 -47.73
CA ARG A 505 -11.14 17.54 -49.12
C ARG A 505 -11.14 19.06 -49.18
N SER A 506 -11.96 19.72 -48.36
CA SER A 506 -11.98 21.18 -48.24
C SER A 506 -10.66 21.75 -47.72
N ALA A 507 -10.00 21.06 -46.77
CA ALA A 507 -8.67 21.44 -46.29
C ALA A 507 -7.60 21.36 -47.39
N LEU A 508 -7.58 20.26 -48.16
CA LEU A 508 -6.66 20.09 -49.29
C LEU A 508 -6.92 21.12 -50.40
N SER A 509 -8.18 21.46 -50.68
CA SER A 509 -8.49 22.54 -51.62
C SER A 509 -8.10 23.93 -51.09
N GLY A 510 -8.21 24.16 -49.78
CA GLY A 510 -7.78 25.40 -49.12
C GLY A 510 -6.26 25.56 -49.10
N LEU A 511 -5.50 24.48 -48.87
CA LEU A 511 -4.03 24.45 -48.98
C LEU A 511 -3.54 24.74 -50.40
N ASN A 512 -4.26 24.23 -51.41
CA ASN A 512 -3.95 24.49 -52.81
C ASN A 512 -4.30 25.95 -53.20
N ALA A 513 -5.34 26.53 -52.59
CA ALA A 513 -5.70 27.95 -52.75
C ALA A 513 -4.75 28.91 -52.02
N CYS A 514 -4.18 28.53 -50.87
CA CYS A 514 -3.21 29.33 -50.11
C CYS A 514 -1.76 29.27 -50.63
N GLY A 515 -1.46 28.51 -51.69
CA GLY A 515 -0.14 28.54 -52.34
C GLY A 515 1.03 27.93 -51.57
N ILE A 516 0.80 27.27 -50.42
CA ILE A 516 1.84 26.67 -49.56
C ILE A 516 2.64 25.55 -50.26
N LEU A 517 2.07 24.95 -51.31
CA LEU A 517 2.75 23.92 -52.12
C LEU A 517 3.81 24.48 -53.09
N LYS A 518 3.97 25.80 -53.22
CA LYS A 518 4.92 26.42 -54.17
C LYS A 518 6.14 27.10 -53.54
N GLU A 519 6.16 27.37 -52.24
CA GLU A 519 7.33 27.97 -51.58
C GLU A 519 8.22 26.91 -50.90
N LYS A 520 9.37 26.67 -51.52
CA LYS A 520 10.51 25.98 -50.91
C LYS A 520 11.02 26.80 -49.72
N ALA A 521 10.61 26.44 -48.51
CA ALA A 521 11.36 26.47 -47.24
C ALA A 521 10.40 26.59 -46.05
N VAL A 522 9.67 25.51 -45.75
CA VAL A 522 9.02 25.33 -44.45
C VAL A 522 9.62 24.08 -43.82
N ASP A 523 10.00 24.19 -42.56
CA ASP A 523 10.81 23.23 -41.80
C ASP A 523 10.50 21.76 -42.12
N SER A 524 11.53 21.08 -42.64
CA SER A 524 11.55 19.70 -43.13
C SER A 524 11.28 18.62 -42.07
N LYS A 525 10.74 18.98 -40.90
CA LYS A 525 10.25 18.05 -39.88
C LYS A 525 8.75 17.78 -39.95
N VAL A 526 7.94 18.70 -40.50
CA VAL A 526 6.47 18.50 -40.61
C VAL A 526 6.11 17.66 -41.82
N ILE A 527 6.86 17.82 -42.93
CA ILE A 527 6.63 17.05 -44.16
C ILE A 527 6.96 15.57 -43.95
N LEU A 528 7.94 15.21 -43.13
CA LEU A 528 8.34 13.81 -42.95
C LEU A 528 7.32 12.96 -42.17
N THR A 529 6.49 13.56 -41.31
CA THR A 529 5.41 12.86 -40.59
C THR A 529 4.13 12.71 -41.41
N ALA A 530 3.98 13.42 -42.53
CA ALA A 530 2.83 13.31 -43.44
C ALA A 530 3.03 12.31 -44.60
N VAL A 531 4.23 11.70 -44.71
CA VAL A 531 4.60 10.82 -45.83
C VAL A 531 3.97 9.43 -45.84
N PRO A 532 3.42 8.83 -44.75
CA PRO A 532 2.72 7.54 -44.91
C PRO A 532 1.36 7.69 -45.60
N VAL A 533 0.69 8.84 -45.48
CA VAL A 533 -0.68 9.03 -45.97
C VAL A 533 -0.71 9.38 -47.46
N THR A 534 0.29 10.13 -47.94
CA THR A 534 0.42 10.46 -49.37
C THR A 534 0.85 9.27 -50.22
N LEU A 535 1.69 8.37 -49.70
CA LEU A 535 2.08 7.15 -50.44
C LEU A 535 0.95 6.12 -50.48
N TYR A 536 0.14 6.01 -49.41
CA TYR A 536 -1.00 5.09 -49.38
C TYR A 536 -2.17 5.55 -50.27
N LEU A 537 -2.46 6.85 -50.32
CA LEU A 537 -3.46 7.38 -51.27
C LEU A 537 -2.96 7.41 -52.72
N MET A 538 -1.67 7.65 -52.98
CA MET A 538 -1.16 7.58 -54.37
C MET A 538 -1.14 6.15 -54.91
N LEU A 539 -0.82 5.12 -54.11
CA LEU A 539 -0.95 3.73 -54.57
C LEU A 539 -2.41 3.30 -54.78
N HIS A 540 -3.36 3.78 -53.97
CA HIS A 540 -4.77 3.42 -54.14
C HIS A 540 -5.43 4.13 -55.33
N VAL A 541 -5.05 5.38 -55.61
CA VAL A 541 -5.52 6.11 -56.79
C VAL A 541 -4.87 5.56 -58.08
N HIS A 542 -3.60 5.15 -58.06
CA HIS A 542 -2.98 4.53 -59.24
C HIS A 542 -3.53 3.12 -59.55
N MET A 543 -3.87 2.32 -58.53
CA MET A 543 -4.52 1.02 -58.73
C MET A 543 -5.96 1.16 -59.27
N HIS A 544 -6.73 2.16 -58.81
CA HIS A 544 -8.08 2.38 -59.31
C HIS A 544 -8.13 2.92 -60.75
N ILE A 545 -7.12 3.69 -61.17
CA ILE A 545 -6.99 4.20 -62.54
C ILE A 545 -6.50 3.12 -63.52
N CYS A 546 -5.68 2.16 -63.05
CA CYS A 546 -5.22 1.05 -63.92
C CYS A 546 -6.31 0.02 -64.18
N VAL A 547 -7.14 -0.31 -63.17
CA VAL A 547 -8.25 -1.27 -63.33
C VAL A 547 -9.40 -0.69 -64.16
N THR A 548 -9.65 0.62 -64.11
CA THR A 548 -10.66 1.27 -64.95
C THR A 548 -10.22 1.44 -66.41
N CYS A 549 -8.93 1.61 -66.69
CA CYS A 549 -8.40 1.59 -68.06
C CYS A 549 -8.38 0.19 -68.70
N GLN A 550 -8.20 -0.89 -67.93
CA GLN A 550 -8.28 -2.26 -68.46
C GLN A 550 -9.73 -2.72 -68.71
N LEU A 551 -10.72 -2.21 -67.96
CA LEU A 551 -12.14 -2.47 -68.21
C LEU A 551 -12.69 -1.68 -69.41
N PHE A 552 -12.12 -0.52 -69.75
CA PHE A 552 -12.55 0.25 -70.93
C PHE A 552 -12.02 -0.32 -72.27
N MET A 553 -10.89 -1.04 -72.25
CA MET A 553 -10.36 -1.74 -73.44
C MET A 553 -11.10 -3.06 -73.76
N PHE A 554 -11.80 -3.66 -72.80
CA PHE A 554 -12.62 -4.86 -73.03
C PHE A 554 -14.03 -4.56 -73.57
N TRP A 555 -14.50 -3.32 -73.46
CA TRP A 555 -15.85 -2.93 -73.94
C TRP A 555 -15.87 -2.45 -75.41
N PHE A 556 -14.72 -2.31 -76.06
CA PHE A 556 -14.61 -1.91 -77.47
C PHE A 556 -14.28 -3.06 -78.44
N LEU A 557 -14.31 -4.31 -77.97
CA LEU A 557 -14.08 -5.52 -78.80
C LEU A 557 -15.30 -6.45 -78.91
N GLU A 558 -16.49 -6.00 -78.48
CA GLU A 558 -17.75 -6.75 -78.59
C GLU A 558 -18.92 -5.89 -79.12
N ILE A 559 -18.63 -5.04 -80.12
CA ILE A 559 -19.59 -4.55 -81.14
C ILE A 559 -18.95 -4.69 -82.51
#